data_AF-X1US80-F1
#
_entry.id   AF-X1US80-F1
#
_cell.length_a   1.000
_cell.length_b   1.000
_cell.length_c   1.000
_cell.angle_alpha   90.00
_cell.angle_beta   90.00
_cell.angle_gamma   90.00
#
_symmetry.space_group_name_H-M   'P 1'
#
loop_
_entity.id
_entity.type
_entity.pdbx_description
1 polymer ?
#
loop_
_entity_poly.entity_id
_entity_poly.type
_entity_poly.pdbx_seq_one_letter_code
_entity_poly.pdbx_strand_id
1 'polypeptide(L)'
;LSAKDLGPEVWSKGGTYWGYVDVFSFTTDSLLEFQEAANCGFKFRFIEEDTRENSLKRAKETFTRLALELVDAGKTFAAICMREDGDALVYLDAHKPEEKEGCLLALLKLPIKALTRAEGG
;
A
#
# COMPACT_ATOMS: atom_id res chain seq x y z
N LEU A 1 9.33 -1.58 3.39
CA LEU A 1 9.43 -1.81 1.93
C LEU A 1 8.03 -1.65 1.36
N SER A 2 7.79 -0.63 0.53
CA SER A 2 6.46 -0.31 0.01
C SER A 2 6.38 -0.63 -1.49
N ALA A 3 5.17 -0.80 -2.00
CA ALA A 3 4.87 -0.93 -3.43
C ALA A 3 5.30 0.29 -4.23
N LYS A 4 5.47 1.46 -3.59
CA LYS A 4 5.95 2.67 -4.26
C LYS A 4 7.35 2.47 -4.85
N ASP A 5 8.20 1.68 -4.19
CA ASP A 5 9.59 1.45 -4.63
C ASP A 5 9.75 0.07 -5.29
N LEU A 6 9.19 -0.97 -4.67
CA LEU A 6 9.34 -2.36 -5.14
C LEU A 6 8.41 -2.71 -6.30
N GLY A 7 7.23 -2.07 -6.38
CA GLY A 7 6.27 -2.29 -7.46
C GLY A 7 6.89 -1.94 -8.81
N PRO A 8 7.41 -0.72 -9.01
CA PRO A 8 8.11 -0.32 -10.24
C PRO A 8 9.34 -1.18 -10.57
N GLU A 9 10.11 -1.63 -9.57
CA GLU A 9 11.27 -2.48 -9.83
C GLU A 9 10.86 -3.87 -10.33
N VAL A 10 9.93 -4.54 -9.65
CA VAL A 10 9.41 -5.85 -10.05
C VAL A 10 8.73 -5.76 -11.41
N TRP A 11 7.99 -4.67 -11.65
CA TRP A 11 7.39 -4.33 -12.92
C TRP A 11 8.42 -4.22 -14.06
N SER A 12 9.52 -3.49 -13.85
CA SER A 12 10.57 -3.31 -14.87
C SER A 12 11.20 -4.64 -15.32
N LYS A 13 11.06 -5.69 -14.51
CA LYS A 13 11.56 -7.05 -14.77
C LYS A 13 10.48 -8.01 -15.29
N GLY A 14 9.28 -7.50 -15.63
CA GLY A 14 8.14 -8.30 -16.11
C GLY A 14 7.44 -9.11 -15.02
N GLY A 15 7.69 -8.79 -13.75
CA GLY A 15 7.11 -9.48 -12.60
C GLY A 15 5.76 -8.92 -12.20
N THR A 16 5.13 -9.60 -11.25
CA THR A 16 3.92 -9.12 -10.58
C THR A 16 4.20 -8.78 -9.15
N TYR A 17 3.54 -7.73 -8.65
CA TYR A 17 3.74 -7.26 -7.29
C TYR A 17 2.42 -7.33 -6.50
N TRP A 18 2.44 -8.04 -5.37
CA TRP A 18 1.40 -8.02 -4.35
C TRP A 18 1.96 -7.32 -3.10
N GLY A 19 1.33 -6.24 -2.66
CA GLY A 19 1.77 -5.54 -1.47
C GLY A 19 1.05 -4.20 -1.29
N TYR A 20 1.70 -3.28 -0.58
CA TYR A 20 1.03 -2.07 -0.08
C TYR A 20 1.70 -0.82 -0.62
N VAL A 21 0.94 0.12 -1.19
CA VAL A 21 1.48 1.43 -1.60
C VAL A 21 1.86 2.31 -0.41
N ASP A 22 1.56 1.91 0.82
CA ASP A 22 2.01 2.59 2.02
C ASP A 22 2.59 1.64 3.06
N VAL A 23 3.06 2.19 4.18
CA VAL A 23 3.57 1.41 5.31
C VAL A 23 2.44 0.62 5.94
N PHE A 24 2.60 -0.70 6.01
CA PHE A 24 1.70 -1.58 6.73
C PHE A 24 1.77 -1.31 8.23
N SER A 25 0.64 -0.99 8.85
CA SER A 25 0.56 -0.60 10.26
C SER A 25 -0.28 -1.58 11.06
N PHE A 26 0.17 -1.98 12.25
CA PHE A 26 -0.57 -2.94 13.07
C PHE A 26 -0.48 -2.61 14.55
N THR A 27 -1.44 -3.13 15.31
CA THR A 27 -1.43 -3.08 16.77
C THR A 27 -1.26 -4.50 17.32
N THR A 28 -0.54 -4.62 18.44
CA THR A 28 -0.21 -5.93 19.02
C THR A 28 -1.38 -6.60 19.74
N ASP A 29 -2.38 -5.81 20.15
CA ASP A 29 -3.63 -6.27 20.80
C ASP A 29 -4.64 -6.87 19.81
N SER A 30 -4.36 -6.81 18.50
CA SER A 30 -5.21 -7.35 17.43
C SER A 30 -4.39 -8.13 16.40
N LEU A 31 -3.30 -8.75 16.84
CA LEU A 31 -2.32 -9.38 15.97
C LEU A 31 -2.92 -10.51 15.12
N LEU A 32 -3.91 -11.25 15.63
CA LEU A 32 -4.54 -12.35 14.90
C LEU A 32 -5.32 -11.83 13.69
N GLU A 33 -6.04 -10.74 13.87
CA GLU A 33 -6.81 -10.06 12.83
C GLU A 33 -5.85 -9.55 11.73
N PHE A 34 -4.72 -8.92 12.12
CA PHE A 34 -3.70 -8.48 11.14
C PHE A 34 -3.01 -9.64 10.43
N GLN A 35 -2.76 -10.75 11.12
CA GLN A 35 -2.19 -11.95 10.49
C GLN A 35 -3.16 -12.57 9.47
N GLU A 36 -4.46 -12.57 9.76
CA GLU A 36 -5.47 -13.01 8.80
C GLU A 36 -5.47 -12.12 7.56
N ALA A 37 -5.55 -10.81 7.76
CA ALA A 37 -5.58 -9.82 6.68
C ALA A 37 -4.33 -9.89 5.78
N ALA A 38 -3.14 -9.96 6.38
CA ALA A 38 -1.88 -10.01 5.63
C ALA A 38 -1.72 -11.27 4.77
N ASN A 39 -2.33 -12.40 5.18
CA ASN A 39 -2.18 -13.68 4.50
C ASN A 39 -3.32 -14.03 3.53
N CYS A 40 -4.48 -13.38 3.65
CA CYS A 40 -5.69 -13.78 2.91
C CYS A 40 -5.49 -13.76 1.39
N GLY A 41 -4.82 -12.73 0.86
CA GLY A 41 -4.54 -12.61 -0.57
C GLY A 41 -3.68 -13.72 -1.14
N PHE A 42 -2.67 -14.18 -0.38
CA PHE A 42 -1.85 -15.32 -0.81
C PHE A 42 -2.67 -16.61 -0.85
N LYS A 43 -3.54 -16.83 0.13
CA LYS A 43 -4.45 -17.99 0.16
C LYS A 43 -5.38 -17.98 -1.05
N PHE A 44 -6.07 -16.85 -1.30
CA PHE A 44 -6.98 -16.74 -2.44
C PHE A 44 -6.25 -16.98 -3.77
N ARG A 45 -5.07 -16.36 -3.95
CA ARG A 45 -4.38 -16.45 -5.24
C ARG A 45 -3.72 -17.80 -5.50
N PHE A 46 -3.03 -18.37 -4.51
CA PHE A 46 -2.11 -19.48 -4.73
C PHE A 46 -2.60 -20.82 -4.19
N ILE A 47 -3.56 -20.80 -3.26
CA ILE A 47 -4.14 -22.03 -2.70
C ILE A 47 -5.50 -22.30 -3.33
N GLU A 48 -6.33 -21.26 -3.47
CA GLU A 48 -7.66 -21.36 -4.09
C GLU A 48 -7.65 -21.13 -5.61
N GLU A 49 -6.47 -20.85 -6.19
CA GLU A 49 -6.24 -20.62 -7.62
C GLU A 49 -7.13 -19.51 -8.25
N ASP A 50 -7.55 -18.55 -7.43
CA ASP A 50 -8.48 -17.51 -7.83
C ASP A 50 -7.82 -16.50 -8.81
N THR A 51 -8.63 -15.75 -9.55
CA THR A 51 -8.10 -14.72 -10.46
C THR A 51 -7.44 -13.60 -9.67
N ARG A 52 -6.57 -12.83 -10.34
CA ARG A 52 -5.88 -11.71 -9.69
C ARG A 52 -6.86 -10.65 -9.20
N GLU A 53 -7.80 -10.22 -10.04
CA GLU A 53 -8.78 -9.21 -9.65
C GLU A 53 -9.68 -9.73 -8.51
N ASN A 54 -10.10 -10.99 -8.58
CA ASN A 54 -10.96 -11.55 -7.54
C ASN A 54 -10.22 -11.76 -6.22
N SER A 55 -8.96 -12.21 -6.26
CA SER A 55 -8.09 -12.31 -5.07
C SER A 55 -7.90 -10.95 -4.40
N LEU A 56 -7.62 -9.89 -5.17
CA LEU A 56 -7.46 -8.54 -4.64
C LEU A 56 -8.78 -8.01 -4.04
N LYS A 57 -9.89 -8.22 -4.75
CA LYS A 57 -11.23 -7.85 -4.27
C LYS A 57 -11.56 -8.53 -2.95
N ARG A 58 -11.44 -9.86 -2.88
CA ARG A 58 -11.71 -10.65 -1.67
C ARG A 58 -10.78 -10.29 -0.51
N ALA A 59 -9.52 -9.96 -0.81
CA ALA A 59 -8.60 -9.45 0.21
C ALA A 59 -9.10 -8.11 0.77
N LYS A 60 -9.44 -7.13 -0.08
CA LYS A 60 -9.99 -5.84 0.36
C LYS A 60 -11.30 -5.98 1.13
N GLU A 61 -12.16 -6.92 0.75
CA GLU A 61 -13.38 -7.28 1.50
C GLU A 61 -13.03 -7.85 2.88
N THR A 62 -11.99 -8.69 2.98
CA THR A 62 -11.49 -9.23 4.24
C THR A 62 -11.00 -8.11 5.17
N PHE A 63 -10.19 -7.18 4.67
CA PHE A 63 -9.76 -6.00 5.42
C PHE A 63 -10.96 -5.16 5.89
N THR A 64 -11.96 -4.96 5.03
CA THR A 64 -13.17 -4.21 5.38
C THR A 64 -13.96 -4.89 6.49
N ARG A 65 -14.17 -6.21 6.40
CA ARG A 65 -14.86 -6.99 7.43
C ARG A 65 -14.13 -6.91 8.77
N LEU A 66 -12.82 -7.16 8.78
CA LEU A 66 -12.01 -7.13 10.00
C LEU A 66 -11.98 -5.73 10.64
N ALA A 67 -11.93 -4.67 9.83
CA ALA A 67 -12.01 -3.30 10.35
C ALA A 67 -13.33 -3.05 11.08
N LEU A 68 -14.46 -3.53 10.53
CA LEU A 68 -15.77 -3.41 11.18
C LEU A 68 -15.84 -4.22 12.49
N GLU A 69 -15.34 -5.46 12.48
CA GLU A 69 -15.27 -6.30 13.68
C GLU A 69 -14.42 -5.66 14.79
N LEU A 70 -13.32 -5.00 14.43
CA LEU A 70 -12.47 -4.26 15.36
C LEU A 70 -13.16 -3.00 15.92
N VAL A 71 -14.00 -2.31 15.13
CA VAL A 71 -14.84 -1.22 15.63
C VAL A 71 -15.83 -1.74 16.67
N ASP A 72 -16.53 -2.84 16.36
CA ASP A 72 -17.52 -3.45 17.26
C ASP A 72 -16.87 -3.93 18.57
N ALA A 73 -15.61 -4.36 18.51
CA ALA A 73 -14.80 -4.74 19.68
C ALA A 73 -14.20 -3.55 20.46
N GLY A 74 -14.44 -2.30 20.05
CA GLY A 74 -13.90 -1.10 20.70
C GLY A 74 -12.40 -0.86 20.43
N LYS A 75 -11.82 -1.54 19.44
CA LYS A 75 -10.39 -1.45 19.08
C LYS A 75 -10.16 -0.42 17.97
N THR A 76 -10.50 0.83 18.24
CA THR A 76 -10.56 1.90 17.21
C THR A 76 -9.24 2.08 16.45
N PHE A 77 -8.09 2.08 17.11
CA PHE A 77 -6.79 2.25 16.43
C PHE A 77 -6.47 1.08 15.51
N ALA A 78 -6.76 -0.15 15.94
CA ALA A 78 -6.59 -1.34 15.11
C ALA A 78 -7.50 -1.28 13.87
N ALA A 79 -8.76 -0.85 14.03
CA ALA A 79 -9.69 -0.69 12.93
C ALA A 79 -9.22 0.34 11.89
N ILE A 80 -8.67 1.47 12.34
CA ILE A 80 -8.09 2.50 11.45
C ILE A 80 -6.93 1.92 10.65
N CYS A 81 -5.96 1.29 11.32
CA CYS A 81 -4.81 0.68 10.65
C CYS A 81 -5.26 -0.39 9.64
N MET A 82 -6.19 -1.27 10.03
CA MET A 82 -6.75 -2.29 9.15
C MET A 82 -7.39 -1.67 7.90
N ARG A 83 -8.14 -0.58 8.06
CA ARG A 83 -8.77 0.09 6.92
C ARG A 83 -7.72 0.69 5.98
N GLU A 84 -6.76 1.42 6.53
CA GLU A 84 -5.69 2.07 5.76
C GLU A 84 -4.85 1.04 5.00
N ASP A 85 -4.48 -0.07 5.63
CA ASP A 85 -3.74 -1.16 5.00
C ASP A 85 -4.52 -1.80 3.85
N GLY A 86 -5.83 -2.04 4.04
CA GLY A 86 -6.72 -2.57 3.01
C GLY A 86 -6.87 -1.63 1.81
N ASP A 87 -6.96 -0.33 2.06
CA ASP A 87 -7.01 0.69 1.02
C ASP A 87 -5.67 0.78 0.27
N ALA A 88 -4.54 0.66 0.98
CA ALA A 88 -3.20 0.64 0.41
C ALA A 88 -2.81 -0.66 -0.32
N LEU A 89 -3.55 -1.76 -0.13
CA LEU A 89 -3.30 -3.03 -0.78
C LEU A 89 -3.51 -2.94 -2.30
N VAL A 90 -2.50 -3.37 -3.06
CA VAL A 90 -2.49 -3.41 -4.53
C VAL A 90 -1.96 -4.74 -5.06
N TYR A 91 -2.47 -5.12 -6.23
CA TYR A 91 -1.88 -6.13 -7.09
C TYR A 91 -1.51 -5.44 -8.41
N LEU A 92 -0.22 -5.14 -8.59
CA LEU A 92 0.29 -4.51 -9.81
C LEU A 92 0.78 -5.59 -10.78
N ASP A 93 0.37 -5.50 -12.03
CA ASP A 93 0.90 -6.30 -13.14
C ASP A 93 2.01 -5.54 -13.89
N ALA A 94 2.48 -6.12 -14.99
CA ALA A 94 3.49 -5.56 -15.87
C ALA A 94 3.06 -4.28 -16.62
N HIS A 95 1.96 -3.59 -16.26
CA HIS A 95 1.52 -2.41 -17.01
C HIS A 95 1.01 -1.17 -16.25
N LYS A 96 0.91 -1.12 -14.91
CA LYS A 96 0.51 0.17 -14.30
C LYS A 96 0.82 0.37 -12.81
N PRO A 97 1.94 1.00 -12.45
CA PRO A 97 1.97 1.89 -11.30
C PRO A 97 1.21 3.17 -11.66
N GLU A 98 0.20 3.58 -10.88
CA GLU A 98 -0.35 4.93 -11.04
C GLU A 98 0.71 5.94 -10.63
N GLU A 99 1.16 6.75 -11.59
CA GLU A 99 1.94 7.94 -11.28
C GLU A 99 1.05 8.85 -10.42
N LYS A 100 1.41 9.02 -9.14
CA LYS A 100 0.88 10.15 -8.39
C LYS A 100 1.40 11.39 -9.11
N GLU A 101 0.52 12.12 -9.80
CA GLU A 101 0.84 13.45 -10.32
C GLU A 101 1.55 14.20 -9.20
N GLY A 102 2.83 14.51 -9.44
CA GLY A 102 3.64 15.20 -8.47
C GLY A 102 2.93 16.46 -8.06
N CYS A 103 2.64 16.61 -6.77
CA CYS A 103 2.12 17.86 -6.23
C CYS A 103 2.99 19.00 -6.76
N LEU A 104 2.40 19.99 -7.45
CA LEU A 104 3.11 21.14 -8.02
C LEU A 104 3.99 21.88 -6.98
N LEU A 105 3.72 21.67 -5.68
CA LEU A 105 4.54 22.18 -4.57
C LEU A 105 5.91 21.48 -4.44
N ALA A 106 6.12 20.32 -5.04
CA ALA A 106 7.43 19.67 -5.09
C ALA A 106 8.39 20.39 -6.06
N LEU A 107 7.87 21.01 -7.12
CA LEU A 107 8.64 21.88 -8.04
C LEU A 107 9.18 23.14 -7.36
N LEU A 108 8.50 23.62 -6.31
CA LEU A 108 8.95 24.75 -5.48
C LEU A 108 10.09 24.37 -4.51
N LYS A 109 10.50 23.10 -4.42
CA LYS A 109 11.63 22.64 -3.58
C LYS A 109 12.97 22.60 -4.32
N LEU A 110 13.10 23.25 -5.49
CA LEU A 110 14.42 23.49 -6.07
C LEU A 110 15.27 24.34 -5.11
N PRO A 111 16.55 23.98 -4.89
CA PRO A 111 17.35 24.57 -3.83
C PRO A 111 17.66 26.04 -4.14
N ILE A 112 17.48 26.90 -3.14
CA ILE A 112 17.88 28.33 -3.09
C ILE A 112 19.38 28.56 -3.40
N LYS A 113 20.17 27.50 -3.59
CA LYS A 113 21.60 27.56 -3.92
C LYS A 113 21.94 28.17 -5.28
N ALA A 114 20.97 28.42 -6.17
CA ALA A 114 21.23 29.10 -7.44
C ALA A 114 21.34 30.64 -7.33
N LEU A 115 20.94 31.26 -6.21
CA LEU A 115 20.86 32.73 -6.11
C LEU A 115 22.04 33.42 -5.40
N THR A 116 23.09 32.71 -4.99
CA THR A 116 24.25 33.28 -4.26
C THR A 116 25.54 33.37 -5.07
N ARG A 117 25.50 33.19 -6.40
CA ARG A 117 26.68 33.31 -7.27
C ARG A 117 26.52 34.37 -8.37
N ALA A 118 25.97 35.51 -8.01
CA ALA A 118 25.86 36.67 -8.89
C ALA A 118 26.08 38.01 -8.15
N GLU A 119 27.00 38.07 -7.18
CA GLU A 119 27.60 39.33 -6.71
C GLU A 119 29.06 39.04 -6.34
N GLY A 120 29.98 39.38 -7.24
CA GLY A 120 31.40 39.06 -7.11
C GLY A 120 32.13 39.21 -8.44
N GLY A 121 32.14 40.44 -8.96
CA GLY A 121 32.89 40.89 -10.13
C GLY A 121 33.12 42.38 -10.01
#